data_AF-A0A341CAY4-F1
#
_entry.id   AF-A0A341CAY4-F1
#
_cell.length_a   1.000
_cell.length_b   1.000
_cell.length_c   1.000
_cell.angle_alpha   90.00
_cell.angle_beta   90.00
_cell.angle_gamma   90.00
#
_symmetry.space_group_name_H-M   'P 1'
#
loop_
_entity.id
_entity.type
_entity.pdbx_description
1 polymer ?
#
loop_
_entity_poly.entity_id
_entity_poly.type
_entity_poly.pdbx_seq_one_letter_code
_entity_poly.pdbx_strand_id
1 'polypeptide(L)'
;MHISQSIEAPLTASDTAILSGSLSTQNGNGGGSINFALRRVTSAKGWGELEFGAGDLQGPLFGLKLFRNLTPRCFVTTNCALQFSSRGIRPGLTTVLARNLDKNTVGYLQWRWGIQSAMNTSIVRDTKTSHFTVALQLGIPHSFALISYQHKFQDDDQTRVKGSLKAGFFGTVVEYGAERKISRHSVLGAAVSVGVPQGVSLKVKLNRASQTYFFPIHLTDQLLPSAVFYATVGPLVLYFALHRLVIGPYLRAQKEKELEKQRESTATDILQKKQEAEAAVQLMQESVRRIIEAEESRMGLIIVNAWYGKFVNDKSKKSEKVKVIDVTVPLQCLVKDSKLILTEASKAGLPGFYDPCVGEEKNLKVLYQFRGVLHQVMALDSETLRIPKQSHRIDTDG
;
A
#
# COMPACT_ATOMS: atom_id res chain seq x y z
N MET A 1 12.36 13.96 20.50
CA MET A 1 11.17 13.67 19.67
C MET A 1 10.90 14.89 18.80
N HIS A 2 10.48 14.71 17.54
CA HIS A 2 10.11 15.83 16.67
C HIS A 2 8.76 15.58 16.02
N ILE A 3 7.84 16.53 16.16
CA ILE A 3 6.51 16.50 15.56
C ILE A 3 6.39 17.74 14.68
N SER A 4 6.00 17.57 13.42
CA SER A 4 5.62 18.68 12.56
C SER A 4 4.27 18.44 11.93
N GLN A 5 3.41 19.45 11.96
CA GLN A 5 2.08 19.43 11.37
C GLN A 5 1.89 20.68 10.51
N SER A 6 1.29 20.50 9.34
CA SER A 6 0.84 21.62 8.52
C SER A 6 -0.62 21.42 8.09
N ILE A 7 -1.35 22.52 8.00
CA ILE A 7 -2.73 22.59 7.53
C ILE A 7 -2.78 23.69 6.48
N GLU A 8 -3.32 23.37 5.32
CA GLU A 8 -3.55 24.31 4.23
C GLU A 8 -5.05 24.57 4.13
N ALA A 9 -5.44 25.84 4.22
CA ALA A 9 -6.82 26.29 4.12
C ALA A 9 -6.93 27.23 2.90
N PRO A 10 -7.59 26.80 1.81
CA PRO A 10 -7.89 27.70 0.70
C PRO A 10 -8.94 28.73 1.16
N LEU A 11 -8.56 30.01 1.19
CA LEU A 11 -9.47 31.10 1.54
C LEU A 11 -10.24 31.58 0.31
N THR A 12 -9.57 31.62 -0.84
CA THR A 12 -10.10 32.10 -2.13
C THR A 12 -9.51 31.26 -3.26
N ALA A 13 -10.04 31.37 -4.48
CA ALA A 13 -9.48 30.68 -5.65
C ALA A 13 -8.00 31.03 -5.93
N SER A 14 -7.54 32.21 -5.50
CA SER A 14 -6.15 32.66 -5.61
C SER A 14 -5.35 32.60 -4.31
N ASP A 15 -6.01 32.51 -3.15
CA ASP A 15 -5.38 32.77 -1.84
C ASP A 15 -5.49 31.53 -0.96
N THR A 16 -4.37 31.14 -0.36
CA THR A 16 -4.26 29.97 0.50
C THR A 16 -3.51 30.35 1.77
N ALA A 17 -4.13 30.11 2.92
CA ALA A 17 -3.47 30.22 4.21
C ALA A 17 -2.86 28.87 4.61
N ILE A 18 -1.64 28.89 5.12
CA ILE A 18 -0.91 27.71 5.57
C ILE A 18 -0.54 27.95 7.03
N LEU A 19 -1.05 27.12 7.92
CA LEU A 19 -0.63 27.09 9.31
C LEU A 19 0.26 25.86 9.51
N SER A 20 1.48 26.06 9.97
CA SER A 20 2.39 24.97 10.29
C SER A 20 2.97 25.14 11.70
N GLY A 21 3.13 24.02 12.39
CA GLY A 21 3.74 23.96 13.71
C GLY A 21 4.81 22.87 13.71
N SER A 22 5.97 23.17 14.29
CA SER A 22 7.00 22.18 14.58
C SER A 22 7.31 22.21 16.07
N LEU A 23 7.39 21.04 16.67
CA LEU A 23 7.76 20.83 18.06
C LEU A 23 8.94 19.87 18.08
N SER A 24 10.04 20.30 18.68
CA SER A 24 11.24 19.49 18.84
C SER A 24 11.61 19.43 20.32
N THR A 25 11.89 18.22 20.81
CA THR A 25 12.39 18.01 22.18
C THR A 25 13.68 17.22 22.10
N GLN A 26 14.75 17.77 22.68
CA GLN A 26 16.05 17.11 22.77
C GLN A 26 16.65 17.35 24.14
N ASN A 27 17.05 16.27 24.82
CA ASN A 27 17.74 16.29 26.11
C ASN A 27 17.08 17.19 27.18
N GLY A 28 15.75 17.09 27.33
CA GLY A 28 15.00 17.84 28.35
C GLY A 28 14.71 19.30 27.99
N ASN A 29 15.26 19.84 26.90
CA ASN A 29 14.89 21.15 26.38
C ASN A 29 13.92 21.00 25.20
N GLY A 30 12.76 21.64 25.30
CA GLY A 30 11.72 21.67 24.27
C GLY A 30 11.73 23.00 23.54
N GLY A 31 11.64 22.97 22.21
CA GLY A 31 11.48 24.15 21.37
C GLY A 31 10.35 23.95 20.38
N GLY A 32 9.40 24.87 20.38
CA GLY A 32 8.32 24.94 19.39
C GLY A 32 8.50 26.13 18.44
N SER A 33 8.04 25.96 17.21
CA SER A 33 7.83 27.07 16.26
C SER A 33 6.47 26.94 15.61
N ILE A 34 5.76 28.07 15.51
CA ILE A 34 4.50 28.18 14.76
C ILE A 34 4.77 29.15 13.61
N ASN A 35 4.49 28.71 12.39
CA ASN A 35 4.62 29.50 11.18
C ASN A 35 3.25 29.60 10.51
N PHE A 36 2.82 30.82 10.26
CA PHE A 36 1.65 31.17 9.48
C PHE A 36 2.09 31.77 8.16
N ALA A 37 1.65 31.21 7.03
CA ALA A 37 1.97 31.71 5.71
C ALA A 37 0.72 32.03 4.90
N LEU A 38 0.72 33.18 4.22
CA LEU A 38 -0.33 33.61 3.30
C LEU A 38 0.22 33.56 1.89
N ARG A 39 -0.23 32.57 1.13
CA ARG A 39 0.12 32.38 -0.28
C ARG A 39 -0.94 32.99 -1.17
N ARG A 40 -0.51 33.84 -2.11
CA ARG A 40 -1.35 34.45 -3.14
C ARG A 40 -0.81 34.14 -4.52
N VAL A 41 -1.63 33.50 -5.35
CA VAL A 41 -1.34 33.27 -6.77
C VAL A 41 -1.59 34.56 -7.52
N THR A 42 -0.52 35.21 -7.98
CA THR A 42 -0.59 36.50 -8.67
C THR A 42 -0.75 36.34 -10.18
N SER A 43 -0.31 35.22 -10.76
CA SER A 43 -0.40 34.93 -12.18
C SER A 43 -0.33 33.43 -12.44
N ALA A 44 -0.75 32.96 -13.62
CA ALA A 44 -0.51 31.59 -14.07
C ALA A 44 0.98 31.19 -14.06
N LYS A 45 1.88 32.19 -14.08
CA LYS A 45 3.34 31.98 -14.07
C LYS A 45 4.01 32.24 -12.72
N GLY A 46 3.28 32.60 -11.66
CA GLY A 46 3.91 32.95 -10.39
C GLY A 46 2.97 33.10 -9.20
N TRP A 47 3.55 32.99 -8.01
CA TRP A 47 2.86 33.18 -6.74
C TRP A 47 3.80 33.84 -5.72
N GLY A 48 3.21 34.58 -4.79
CA GLY A 48 3.91 35.14 -3.63
C GLY A 48 3.38 34.52 -2.34
N GLU A 49 4.22 34.40 -1.33
CA GLU A 49 3.90 33.86 -0.03
C GLU A 49 4.54 34.74 1.05
N LEU A 50 3.73 35.22 1.99
CA LEU A 50 4.17 35.96 3.17
C LEU A 50 4.19 35.00 4.36
N GLU A 51 5.36 34.80 4.97
CA GLU A 51 5.57 33.89 6.08
C GLU A 51 5.77 34.69 7.38
N PHE A 52 5.06 34.32 8.44
CA PHE A 52 5.18 34.86 9.78
C PHE A 52 5.43 33.69 10.74
N GLY A 53 6.65 33.59 11.24
CA GLY A 53 7.05 32.57 12.20
C GLY A 53 7.27 33.15 13.59
N ALA A 54 6.90 32.43 14.62
CA ALA A 54 7.32 32.69 16.00
C ALA A 54 7.76 31.38 16.64
N GLY A 55 8.94 31.37 17.27
CA GLY A 55 9.44 30.19 17.97
C GLY A 55 10.42 30.53 19.08
N ASP A 56 10.47 29.69 20.10
CA ASP A 56 11.17 29.92 21.38
C ASP A 56 12.67 30.24 21.21
N LEU A 57 13.33 29.62 20.23
CA LEU A 57 14.78 29.75 20.01
C LEU A 57 15.16 30.77 18.94
N GLN A 58 14.23 31.14 18.05
CA GLN A 58 14.55 31.89 16.83
C GLN A 58 13.90 33.27 16.75
N GLY A 59 13.06 33.65 17.73
CA GLY A 59 12.36 34.93 17.72
C GLY A 59 11.34 35.03 16.58
N PRO A 60 10.66 36.18 16.44
CA PRO A 60 9.76 36.40 15.31
C PRO A 60 10.54 36.45 14.00
N LEU A 61 10.04 35.74 12.99
CA LEU A 61 10.61 35.66 11.65
C LEU A 61 9.57 36.14 10.64
N PHE A 62 9.96 37.09 9.80
CA PHE A 62 9.14 37.58 8.70
C PHE A 62 9.78 37.12 7.38
N GLY A 63 9.07 36.36 6.57
CA GLY A 63 9.52 35.84 5.29
C GLY A 63 8.65 36.35 4.14
N LEU A 64 9.27 36.62 3.00
CA LEU A 64 8.61 36.91 1.75
C LEU A 64 9.21 36.01 0.68
N LYS A 65 8.39 35.10 0.16
CA LYS A 65 8.79 34.10 -0.82
C LYS A 65 8.06 34.33 -2.13
N LEU A 66 8.82 34.51 -3.20
CA LEU A 66 8.34 34.81 -4.52
C LEU A 66 8.74 33.67 -5.45
N PHE A 67 7.77 33.06 -6.10
CA PHE A 67 7.97 32.05 -7.11
C PHE A 67 7.56 32.59 -8.49
N ARG A 68 8.43 32.42 -9.48
CA ARG A 68 8.14 32.80 -10.87
C ARG A 68 8.77 31.85 -11.87
N ASN A 69 7.97 31.41 -12.83
CA ASN A 69 8.45 30.70 -14.02
C ASN A 69 9.05 31.72 -15.00
N LEU A 70 10.37 31.66 -15.20
CA LEU A 70 11.06 32.51 -16.19
C LEU A 70 10.88 31.95 -17.60
N THR A 71 11.02 30.62 -17.74
CA THR A 71 10.80 29.88 -18.99
C THR A 71 10.04 28.58 -18.68
N PRO A 72 9.50 27.86 -19.68
CA PRO A 72 8.85 26.57 -19.45
C PRO A 72 9.75 25.52 -18.79
N ARG A 73 11.08 25.70 -18.86
CA ARG A 73 12.07 24.80 -18.28
C ARG A 73 12.80 25.38 -17.06
N CYS A 74 12.63 26.65 -16.74
CA CYS A 74 13.32 27.30 -15.62
C CYS A 74 12.36 28.07 -14.72
N PHE A 75 12.46 27.83 -13.42
CA PHE A 75 11.75 28.59 -12.40
C PHE A 75 12.72 29.16 -11.38
N VAL A 76 12.36 30.31 -10.84
CA VAL A 76 13.12 30.98 -9.78
C VAL A 76 12.21 31.15 -8.57
N THR A 77 12.74 30.81 -7.41
CA THR A 77 12.14 31.06 -6.12
C THR A 77 13.08 31.93 -5.30
N THR A 78 12.62 33.10 -4.89
CA THR A 78 13.39 34.02 -4.04
C THR A 78 12.68 34.14 -2.70
N ASN A 79 13.34 33.75 -1.61
CA ASN A 79 12.83 33.89 -0.24
C ASN A 79 13.70 34.89 0.53
N CYS A 80 13.10 36.00 0.92
CA CYS A 80 13.68 37.03 1.77
C CYS A 80 13.15 36.85 3.19
N ALA A 81 14.00 36.52 4.14
CA ALA A 81 13.65 36.32 5.54
C ALA A 81 14.34 37.36 6.43
N LEU A 82 13.61 37.92 7.39
CA LEU A 82 14.08 38.83 8.41
C LEU A 82 13.82 38.17 9.76
N GLN A 83 14.91 37.78 10.43
CA GLN A 83 14.84 37.21 11.77
C GLN A 83 15.10 38.31 12.81
N PHE A 84 14.13 38.52 13.70
CA PHE A 84 14.25 39.46 14.81
C PHE A 84 14.71 38.70 16.05
N SER A 85 15.98 38.87 16.41
CA SER A 85 16.56 38.29 17.63
C SER A 85 16.91 39.41 18.61
N SER A 86 17.08 39.08 19.89
CA SER A 86 17.54 40.04 20.92
C SER A 86 18.91 40.66 20.62
N ARG A 87 19.69 40.05 19.71
CA ARG A 87 20.98 40.55 19.20
C ARG A 87 20.87 41.43 17.94
N GLY A 88 19.66 41.78 17.51
CA GLY A 88 19.39 42.62 16.34
C GLY A 88 18.68 41.88 15.19
N ILE A 89 18.44 42.61 14.10
CA ILE A 89 17.78 42.12 12.89
C ILE A 89 18.79 41.39 12.02
N ARG A 90 18.50 40.14 11.65
CA ARG A 90 19.32 39.34 10.74
C ARG A 90 18.59 39.12 9.43
N PRO A 91 18.91 39.89 8.37
CA PRO A 91 18.37 39.63 7.05
C PRO A 91 19.01 38.39 6.44
N GLY A 92 18.20 37.61 5.73
CA GLY A 92 18.60 36.46 4.95
C GLY A 92 17.91 36.47 3.60
N LEU A 93 18.65 36.20 2.54
CA LEU A 93 18.09 36.08 1.19
C LEU A 93 18.48 34.73 0.63
N THR A 94 17.49 33.92 0.24
CA THR A 94 17.73 32.64 -0.42
C THR A 94 17.10 32.63 -1.79
N THR A 95 17.92 32.51 -2.82
CA THR A 95 17.50 32.46 -4.22
C THR A 95 17.73 31.06 -4.75
N VAL A 96 16.69 30.40 -5.23
CA VAL A 96 16.74 29.07 -5.83
C VAL A 96 16.41 29.21 -7.31
N LEU A 97 17.38 28.93 -8.17
CA LEU A 97 17.19 28.77 -9.60
C LEU A 97 17.09 27.27 -9.89
N ALA A 98 15.97 26.82 -10.44
CA ALA A 98 15.79 25.43 -10.85
C ALA A 98 15.59 25.36 -12.37
N ARG A 99 16.21 24.36 -12.99
CA ARG A 99 16.14 24.12 -14.43
C ARG A 99 15.90 22.65 -14.73
N ASN A 100 14.86 22.37 -15.48
CA ASN A 100 14.62 21.05 -16.08
C ASN A 100 15.65 20.84 -17.20
N LEU A 101 16.65 19.99 -16.92
CA LEU A 101 17.72 19.63 -17.85
C LEU A 101 17.24 18.55 -18.83
N ASP A 102 16.40 17.63 -18.34
CA ASP A 102 15.77 16.57 -19.11
C ASP A 102 14.35 16.31 -18.56
N LYS A 103 13.54 15.45 -19.22
CA LYS A 103 12.19 15.07 -18.77
C LYS A 103 12.16 14.57 -17.32
N ASN A 104 13.23 13.89 -16.91
CA ASN A 104 13.37 13.23 -15.61
C ASN A 104 14.48 13.85 -14.73
N THR A 105 15.13 14.92 -15.19
CA THR A 105 16.30 15.49 -14.50
C THR A 105 16.14 16.98 -14.28
N VAL A 106 16.25 17.41 -13.03
CA VAL A 106 16.16 18.83 -12.62
C VAL A 106 17.45 19.21 -11.90
N GLY A 107 18.08 20.29 -12.36
CA GLY A 107 19.18 20.93 -11.66
C GLY A 107 18.65 22.06 -10.78
N TYR A 108 19.17 22.17 -9.56
CA TYR A 108 18.90 23.25 -8.62
C TYR A 108 20.19 23.97 -8.28
N LEU A 109 20.12 25.29 -8.27
CA LEU A 109 21.16 26.18 -7.80
C LEU A 109 20.54 27.08 -6.73
N GLN A 110 20.88 26.82 -5.46
CA GLN A 110 20.41 27.59 -4.33
C GLN A 110 21.54 28.46 -3.78
N TRP A 111 21.34 29.77 -3.78
CA TRP A 111 22.24 30.73 -3.14
C TRP A 111 21.58 31.28 -1.89
N ARG A 112 22.22 31.11 -0.73
CA ARG A 112 21.82 31.69 0.55
C ARG A 112 22.80 32.78 0.95
N TRP A 113 22.25 33.93 1.36
CA TRP A 113 22.95 35.12 1.83
C TRP A 113 22.41 35.52 3.20
N GLY A 114 23.22 36.17 4.02
CA GLY A 114 22.80 36.73 5.31
C GLY A 114 22.92 35.73 6.46
N ILE A 115 21.81 35.22 6.99
CA ILE A 115 21.76 34.34 8.18
C ILE A 115 22.71 33.14 8.07
N GLN A 116 22.78 32.51 6.90
CA GLN A 116 23.77 31.50 6.54
C GLN A 116 24.20 31.71 5.10
N SER A 117 25.50 31.90 4.87
CA SER A 117 26.06 32.08 3.53
C SER A 117 26.49 30.74 2.95
N ALA A 118 25.73 30.25 1.96
CA ALA A 118 25.99 28.97 1.31
C ALA A 118 25.46 28.93 -0.13
N MET A 119 26.22 28.29 -1.00
CA MET A 119 25.85 27.95 -2.37
C MET A 119 25.65 26.44 -2.46
N ASN A 120 24.45 25.99 -2.81
CA ASN A 120 24.12 24.58 -2.99
C ASN A 120 23.78 24.31 -4.45
N THR A 121 24.53 23.42 -5.06
CA THR A 121 24.33 22.93 -6.42
C THR A 121 23.84 21.49 -6.32
N SER A 122 22.64 21.19 -6.82
CA SER A 122 22.13 19.83 -6.79
C SER A 122 21.50 19.40 -8.10
N ILE A 123 21.60 18.11 -8.39
CA ILE A 123 21.02 17.47 -9.56
C ILE A 123 20.16 16.33 -9.02
N VAL A 124 18.87 16.40 -9.33
CA VAL A 124 17.88 15.39 -8.96
C VAL A 124 17.39 14.73 -10.24
N ARG A 125 17.52 13.41 -10.30
CA ARG A 125 16.98 12.59 -11.38
C ARG A 125 15.90 11.69 -10.80
N ASP A 126 14.65 11.95 -11.15
CA ASP A 126 13.51 11.15 -10.70
C ASP A 126 12.96 10.32 -11.87
N THR A 127 12.92 9.02 -11.69
CA THR A 127 12.36 8.05 -12.62
C THR A 127 11.27 7.23 -11.93
N LYS A 128 10.52 6.45 -12.69
CA LYS A 128 9.44 5.60 -12.13
C LYS A 128 9.95 4.61 -11.08
N THR A 129 11.18 4.12 -11.22
CA THR A 129 11.77 3.07 -10.38
C THR A 129 12.87 3.59 -9.45
N SER A 130 13.46 4.75 -9.72
CA SER A 130 14.59 5.25 -8.93
C SER A 130 14.61 6.77 -8.84
N HIS A 131 15.02 7.26 -7.69
CA HIS A 131 15.22 8.68 -7.40
C HIS A 131 16.66 8.88 -6.95
N PHE A 132 17.43 9.57 -7.78
CA PHE A 132 18.84 9.83 -7.57
C PHE A 132 19.06 11.32 -7.31
N THR A 133 19.91 11.64 -6.33
CA THR A 133 20.21 13.03 -5.97
C THR A 133 21.68 13.17 -5.66
N VAL A 134 22.33 14.13 -6.33
CA VAL A 134 23.69 14.57 -6.03
C VAL A 134 23.59 16.03 -5.64
N ALA A 135 24.16 16.41 -4.50
CA ALA A 135 24.21 17.80 -4.06
C ALA A 135 25.59 18.15 -3.54
N LEU A 136 26.09 19.32 -3.91
CA LEU A 136 27.32 19.91 -3.43
C LEU A 136 26.98 21.28 -2.84
N GLN A 137 27.10 21.38 -1.52
CA GLN A 137 26.94 22.62 -0.78
C GLN A 137 28.31 23.16 -0.39
N LEU A 138 28.61 24.38 -0.84
CA LEU A 138 29.77 25.18 -0.47
C LEU A 138 29.28 26.33 0.40
N GLY A 139 29.56 26.29 1.70
CA GLY A 139 29.08 27.31 2.63
C GLY A 139 29.94 27.41 3.87
N ILE A 140 29.89 28.58 4.50
CA ILE A 140 30.57 28.86 5.77
C ILE A 140 29.48 28.87 6.85
N PRO A 141 29.51 27.96 7.85
CA PRO A 141 30.61 27.07 8.23
C PRO A 141 30.55 25.64 7.64
N HIS A 142 29.48 25.23 6.95
CA HIS A 142 29.29 23.86 6.51
C HIS A 142 29.33 23.70 4.99
N SER A 143 30.37 23.02 4.51
CA SER A 143 30.47 22.52 3.13
C SER A 143 30.38 20.99 3.11
N PHE A 144 29.56 20.43 2.23
CA PHE A 144 29.37 18.99 2.08
C PHE A 144 28.98 18.58 0.66
N ALA A 145 29.37 17.36 0.29
CA ALA A 145 28.85 16.61 -0.83
C ALA A 145 27.86 15.54 -0.32
N LEU A 146 26.73 15.40 -1.00
CA LEU A 146 25.68 14.42 -0.71
C LEU A 146 25.40 13.62 -1.98
N ILE A 147 25.42 12.31 -1.86
CA ILE A 147 24.97 11.37 -2.88
C ILE A 147 23.84 10.54 -2.25
N SER A 148 22.67 10.54 -2.86
CA SER A 148 21.50 9.81 -2.38
C SER A 148 20.86 9.03 -3.50
N TYR A 149 20.63 7.74 -3.26
CA TYR A 149 19.96 6.83 -4.16
C TYR A 149 18.75 6.21 -3.44
N GLN A 150 17.59 6.37 -4.04
CA GLN A 150 16.35 5.79 -3.55
C GLN A 150 15.73 4.90 -4.64
N HIS A 151 15.56 3.63 -4.33
CA HIS A 151 14.85 2.69 -5.19
C HIS A 151 13.36 2.65 -4.79
N LYS A 152 12.46 2.81 -5.77
CA LYS A 152 11.00 2.76 -5.61
C LYS A 152 10.51 1.42 -6.18
N PHE A 153 10.07 0.52 -5.32
CA PHE A 153 9.41 -0.72 -5.76
C PHE A 153 7.96 -0.41 -6.16
N GLN A 154 7.56 -0.87 -7.35
CA GLN A 154 6.17 -0.78 -7.85
C GLN A 154 5.31 -1.93 -7.33
N ASP A 155 5.42 -2.20 -6.04
CA ASP A 155 4.58 -3.17 -5.34
C ASP A 155 3.34 -2.46 -4.77
N ASP A 156 2.29 -3.21 -4.43
CA ASP A 156 1.00 -2.65 -3.95
C ASP A 156 1.20 -1.78 -2.68
N ASP A 157 2.23 -2.10 -1.88
CA ASP A 157 2.63 -1.40 -0.66
C ASP A 157 3.66 -0.27 -0.85
N GLN A 158 4.04 0.06 -2.10
CA GLN A 158 4.96 1.15 -2.46
C GLN A 158 6.23 1.24 -1.58
N THR A 159 6.93 0.12 -1.42
CA THR A 159 8.18 0.07 -0.62
C THR A 159 9.27 0.89 -1.30
N ARG A 160 9.99 1.72 -0.54
CA ARG A 160 11.10 2.55 -1.04
C ARG A 160 12.34 2.33 -0.19
N VAL A 161 13.42 1.90 -0.80
CA VAL A 161 14.72 1.72 -0.12
C VAL A 161 15.59 2.94 -0.43
N LYS A 162 16.17 3.55 0.60
CA LYS A 162 17.03 4.73 0.51
C LYS A 162 18.43 4.38 1.00
N GLY A 163 19.44 4.83 0.26
CA GLY A 163 20.83 4.85 0.68
C GLY A 163 21.42 6.21 0.34
N SER A 164 22.07 6.85 1.30
CA SER A 164 22.69 8.16 1.11
C SER A 164 24.01 8.28 1.85
N LEU A 165 24.93 9.01 1.23
CA LEU A 165 26.26 9.30 1.72
C LEU A 165 26.44 10.81 1.70
N LYS A 166 26.62 11.40 2.88
CA LYS A 166 26.92 12.82 3.07
C LYS A 166 28.34 12.96 3.59
N ALA A 167 29.26 13.44 2.76
CA ALA A 167 30.64 13.71 3.15
C ALA A 167 30.85 15.23 3.23
N GLY A 168 31.17 15.76 4.40
CA GLY A 168 31.47 17.18 4.56
C GLY A 168 32.69 17.45 5.43
N PHE A 169 33.06 18.72 5.52
CA PHE A 169 34.17 19.16 6.39
C PHE A 169 33.94 18.81 7.86
N PHE A 170 32.68 18.71 8.27
CA PHE A 170 32.29 18.36 9.63
C PHE A 170 32.00 16.86 9.82
N GLY A 171 32.55 16.04 8.93
CA GLY A 171 32.51 14.58 8.99
C GLY A 171 31.60 13.94 7.94
N THR A 172 31.57 12.62 7.97
CA THR A 172 30.88 11.77 7.00
C THR A 172 29.73 11.04 7.67
N VAL A 173 28.56 11.11 7.06
CA VAL A 173 27.33 10.44 7.50
C VAL A 173 26.83 9.53 6.39
N VAL A 174 26.71 8.25 6.68
CA VAL A 174 26.06 7.24 5.86
C VAL A 174 24.67 7.00 6.43
N GLU A 175 23.64 7.06 5.60
CA GLU A 175 22.26 6.83 6.01
C GLU A 175 21.61 5.84 5.05
N TYR A 176 21.14 4.72 5.57
CA TYR A 176 20.42 3.71 4.80
C TYR A 176 19.12 3.36 5.51
N GLY A 177 18.07 3.10 4.76
CA GLY A 177 16.76 2.86 5.34
C GLY A 177 15.73 2.39 4.34
N ALA A 178 14.57 2.00 4.87
CA ALA A 178 13.41 1.60 4.09
C ALA A 178 12.18 2.37 4.56
N GLU A 179 11.34 2.76 3.62
CA GLU A 179 10.02 3.34 3.83
C GLU A 179 8.99 2.41 3.22
N ARG A 180 7.91 2.12 3.93
CA ARG A 180 6.79 1.30 3.45
C ARG A 180 5.47 1.99 3.76
N LYS A 181 4.56 1.96 2.81
CA LYS A 181 3.19 2.42 3.03
C LYS A 181 2.45 1.31 3.79
N ILE A 182 1.93 1.62 4.97
CA ILE A 182 1.19 0.66 5.81
C ILE A 182 -0.32 0.83 5.60
N SER A 183 -0.77 2.06 5.33
CA SER A 183 -2.17 2.39 5.12
C SER A 183 -2.31 3.42 4.01
N ARG A 184 -3.53 3.66 3.53
CA ARG A 184 -3.85 4.69 2.52
C ARG A 184 -3.24 6.06 2.87
N HIS A 185 -3.18 6.39 4.17
CA HIS A 185 -2.71 7.68 4.67
C HIS A 185 -1.48 7.59 5.58
N SER A 186 -0.84 6.41 5.71
CA SER A 186 0.28 6.22 6.64
C SER A 186 1.48 5.56 5.99
N VAL A 187 2.63 6.23 6.04
CA VAL A 187 3.93 5.75 5.57
C VAL A 187 4.87 5.66 6.77
N LEU A 188 5.38 4.47 7.02
CA LEU A 188 6.37 4.22 8.07
C LEU A 188 7.75 4.07 7.42
N GLY A 189 8.75 4.74 7.97
CA GLY A 189 10.13 4.67 7.56
C GLY A 189 11.04 4.36 8.75
N ALA A 190 12.04 3.52 8.51
CA ALA A 190 13.14 3.30 9.42
C ALA A 190 14.44 3.52 8.66
N ALA A 191 15.29 4.40 9.16
CA ALA A 191 16.61 4.68 8.60
C ALA A 191 17.67 4.67 9.70
N VAL A 192 18.78 4.01 9.44
CA VAL A 192 19.95 4.04 10.30
C VAL A 192 20.92 5.05 9.74
N SER A 193 21.28 6.05 10.55
CA SER A 193 22.33 7.00 10.23
C SER A 193 23.57 6.70 11.07
N VAL A 194 24.70 6.50 10.39
CA VAL A 194 26.01 6.21 10.96
C VAL A 194 26.94 7.32 10.49
N GLY A 195 27.53 8.09 11.39
CA GLY A 195 28.48 9.11 10.97
C GLY A 195 29.36 9.67 12.06
N VAL A 196 30.49 10.25 11.66
CA VAL A 196 31.37 11.02 12.56
C VAL A 196 31.00 12.49 12.42
N PRO A 197 30.78 13.27 13.49
CA PRO A 197 30.82 12.92 14.91
C PRO A 197 29.47 12.46 15.51
N GLN A 198 28.39 12.35 14.72
CA GLN A 198 27.03 12.09 15.22
C GLN A 198 26.74 10.65 15.69
N GLY A 199 27.72 9.75 15.64
CA GLY A 199 27.61 8.36 16.07
C GLY A 199 26.61 7.53 15.26
N VAL A 200 25.95 6.59 15.93
CA VAL A 200 24.93 5.70 15.37
C VAL A 200 23.56 6.10 15.92
N SER A 201 22.63 6.39 15.02
CA SER A 201 21.25 6.74 15.38
C SER A 201 20.24 6.05 14.47
N LEU A 202 19.20 5.48 15.07
CA LEU A 202 18.05 4.92 14.37
C LEU A 202 16.94 5.98 14.30
N LYS A 203 16.55 6.34 13.09
CA LYS A 203 15.48 7.31 12.83
C LYS A 203 14.23 6.57 12.40
N VAL A 204 13.20 6.61 13.24
CA VAL A 204 11.87 6.10 12.90
C VAL A 204 10.99 7.28 12.53
N LYS A 205 10.44 7.25 11.31
CA LYS A 205 9.59 8.30 10.74
C LYS A 205 8.20 7.73 10.43
N LEU A 206 7.16 8.36 10.97
CA LEU A 206 5.77 8.04 10.63
C LEU A 206 5.12 9.27 10.02
N ASN A 207 4.79 9.19 8.73
CA ASN A 207 4.00 10.21 8.05
C ASN A 207 2.55 9.75 8.04
N ARG A 208 1.68 10.49 8.72
CA ARG A 208 0.23 10.26 8.74
C ARG A 208 -0.47 11.50 8.19
N ALA A 209 -1.01 11.41 6.97
CA ALA A 209 -1.61 12.54 6.25
C ALA A 209 -0.69 13.78 6.26
N SER A 210 -1.06 14.86 6.95
CA SER A 210 -0.26 16.10 7.06
C SER A 210 0.61 16.19 8.33
N GLN A 211 0.67 15.13 9.12
CA GLN A 211 1.49 15.03 10.33
C GLN A 211 2.71 14.14 10.08
N THR A 212 3.88 14.63 10.48
CA THR A 212 5.13 13.86 10.45
C THR A 212 5.65 13.69 11.87
N TYR A 213 5.69 12.45 12.34
CA TYR A 213 6.30 12.07 13.60
C TYR A 213 7.70 11.52 13.34
N PHE A 214 8.69 12.08 14.02
CA PHE A 214 10.09 11.71 13.87
C PHE A 214 10.69 11.38 15.23
N PHE A 215 11.11 10.13 15.38
CA PHE A 215 11.68 9.57 16.59
C PHE A 215 13.13 9.16 16.33
N PRO A 216 14.10 10.05 16.59
CA PRO A 216 15.51 9.69 16.56
C PRO A 216 15.88 8.98 17.86
N ILE A 217 16.30 7.72 17.75
CA ILE A 217 16.86 6.92 18.83
C ILE A 217 18.38 6.97 18.65
N HIS A 218 19.05 7.76 19.49
CA HIS A 218 20.50 7.82 19.55
C HIS A 218 21.01 6.59 20.30
N LEU A 219 21.82 5.76 19.65
CA LEU A 219 22.35 4.53 20.26
C LEU A 219 23.70 4.81 20.93
N THR A 220 24.64 5.37 20.18
CA THR A 220 26.01 5.63 20.64
C THR A 220 26.59 6.84 19.92
N ASP A 221 27.38 7.66 20.63
CA ASP A 221 28.12 8.78 20.02
C ASP A 221 29.40 8.32 19.32
N GLN A 222 29.87 7.10 19.64
CA GLN A 222 31.02 6.46 19.00
C GLN A 222 30.58 5.49 17.89
N LEU A 223 31.43 5.34 16.88
CA LEU A 223 31.27 4.34 15.82
C LEU A 223 31.60 2.94 16.36
N LEU A 224 30.61 2.30 16.97
CA LEU A 224 30.72 0.91 17.41
C LEU A 224 30.03 -0.02 16.39
N PRO A 225 30.74 -1.00 15.81
CA PRO A 225 30.14 -1.96 14.88
C PRO A 225 28.96 -2.74 15.48
N SER A 226 29.00 -3.00 16.78
CA SER A 226 27.90 -3.62 17.52
C SER A 226 26.64 -2.75 17.51
N ALA A 227 26.77 -1.44 17.68
CA ALA A 227 25.64 -0.50 17.63
C ALA A 227 25.01 -0.46 16.23
N VAL A 228 25.82 -0.53 15.17
CA VAL A 228 25.32 -0.64 13.79
C VAL A 228 24.53 -1.94 13.60
N PHE A 229 25.04 -3.06 14.10
CA PHE A 229 24.35 -4.36 14.03
C PHE A 229 22.99 -4.33 14.74
N TYR A 230 22.91 -3.79 15.95
CA TYR A 230 21.63 -3.66 16.65
C TYR A 230 20.69 -2.67 15.96
N ALA A 231 21.21 -1.58 15.40
CA ALA A 231 20.42 -0.61 14.64
C ALA A 231 19.79 -1.21 13.37
N THR A 232 20.45 -2.18 12.73
CA THR A 232 19.92 -2.86 11.54
C THR A 232 19.04 -4.05 11.87
N VAL A 233 19.55 -4.95 12.70
CA VAL A 233 18.92 -6.25 12.95
C VAL A 233 17.72 -6.08 13.88
N GLY A 234 17.82 -5.20 14.88
CA GLY A 234 16.74 -4.93 15.83
C GLY A 234 15.41 -4.56 15.16
N PRO A 235 15.36 -3.49 14.33
CA PRO A 235 14.13 -3.09 13.65
C PRO A 235 13.59 -4.14 12.67
N LEU A 236 14.47 -4.89 11.99
CA LEU A 236 14.05 -5.94 11.06
C LEU A 236 13.42 -7.14 11.79
N VAL A 237 14.06 -7.61 12.87
CA VAL A 237 13.53 -8.70 13.70
C VAL A 237 12.22 -8.27 14.37
N LEU A 238 12.17 -7.04 14.91
CA LEU A 238 10.95 -6.48 15.50
C LEU A 238 9.82 -6.40 14.48
N TYR A 239 10.11 -5.94 13.26
CA TYR A 239 9.13 -5.87 12.18
C TYR A 239 8.61 -7.26 11.81
N PHE A 240 9.49 -8.24 11.64
CA PHE A 240 9.10 -9.61 11.30
C PHE A 240 8.27 -10.27 12.42
N ALA A 241 8.67 -10.07 13.68
CA ALA A 241 7.95 -10.55 14.84
C ALA A 241 6.55 -9.93 14.93
N LEU A 242 6.42 -8.60 14.81
CA LEU A 242 5.13 -7.92 14.81
C LEU A 242 4.24 -8.36 13.64
N HIS A 243 4.80 -8.49 12.44
CA HIS A 243 4.04 -8.91 11.28
C HIS A 243 3.49 -10.34 11.45
N ARG A 244 4.31 -11.27 11.94
CA ARG A 244 3.91 -12.68 12.09
C ARG A 244 3.03 -12.93 13.31
N LEU A 245 3.31 -12.29 14.44
CA LEU A 245 2.65 -12.57 15.73
C LEU A 245 1.43 -11.70 16.00
N VAL A 246 1.36 -10.49 15.45
CA VAL A 246 0.27 -9.54 15.76
C VAL A 246 -0.55 -9.25 14.52
N ILE A 247 0.08 -8.79 13.44
CA ILE A 247 -0.63 -8.32 12.24
C ILE A 247 -1.32 -9.50 11.52
N GLY A 248 -0.58 -10.59 11.28
CA GLY A 248 -1.10 -11.80 10.64
C GLY A 248 -2.36 -12.37 11.32
N PRO A 249 -2.36 -12.66 12.63
CA PRO A 249 -3.56 -13.17 13.30
C PRO A 249 -4.67 -12.13 13.40
N TYR A 250 -4.35 -10.85 13.59
CA TYR A 250 -5.38 -9.79 13.64
C TYR A 250 -6.13 -9.65 12.31
N LEU A 251 -5.41 -9.62 11.18
CA LEU A 251 -6.02 -9.54 9.85
C LEU A 251 -6.86 -10.78 9.53
N ARG A 252 -6.42 -11.97 9.97
CA ARG A 252 -7.21 -13.20 9.83
C ARG A 252 -8.49 -13.15 10.65
N ALA A 253 -8.40 -12.76 11.92
CA ALA A 253 -9.55 -12.60 12.80
C ALA A 253 -10.53 -11.53 12.29
N GLN A 254 -10.03 -10.46 11.66
CA GLN A 254 -10.88 -9.44 11.05
C GLN A 254 -11.62 -9.99 9.82
N LYS A 255 -10.93 -10.71 8.93
CA LYS A 255 -11.55 -11.38 7.78
C LYS A 255 -12.61 -12.39 8.21
N GLU A 256 -12.33 -13.16 9.27
CA GLU A 256 -13.30 -14.11 9.84
C GLU A 256 -14.55 -13.38 10.37
N LYS A 257 -14.39 -12.28 11.11
CA LYS A 257 -15.53 -11.46 11.58
C LYS A 257 -16.34 -10.84 10.44
N GLU A 258 -15.68 -10.38 9.38
CA GLU A 258 -16.36 -9.84 8.20
C GLU A 258 -17.15 -10.93 7.48
N LEU A 259 -16.58 -12.13 7.36
CA LEU A 259 -17.26 -13.30 6.80
C LEU A 259 -18.45 -13.73 7.68
N GLU A 260 -18.31 -13.72 9.01
CA GLU A 260 -19.40 -14.02 9.94
C GLU A 260 -20.56 -13.03 9.82
N LYS A 261 -20.27 -11.72 9.75
CA LYS A 261 -21.30 -10.70 9.53
C LYS A 261 -22.02 -10.87 8.19
N GLN A 262 -21.28 -11.19 7.13
CA GLN A 262 -21.88 -11.50 5.84
C GLN A 262 -22.80 -12.72 5.96
N ARG A 263 -22.34 -13.79 6.62
CA ARG A 263 -23.16 -15.00 6.86
C ARG A 263 -24.44 -14.70 7.62
N GLU A 264 -24.38 -13.91 8.68
CA GLU A 264 -25.58 -13.50 9.44
C GLU A 264 -26.55 -12.74 8.56
N SER A 265 -26.05 -11.78 7.76
CA SER A 265 -26.90 -10.97 6.89
C SER A 265 -27.56 -11.76 5.74
N THR A 266 -26.89 -12.81 5.25
CA THR A 266 -27.37 -13.61 4.10
C THR A 266 -28.10 -14.90 4.53
N ALA A 267 -28.19 -15.19 5.83
CA ALA A 267 -28.80 -16.44 6.32
C ALA A 267 -30.28 -16.59 5.91
N THR A 268 -31.04 -15.50 5.93
CA THR A 268 -32.46 -15.48 5.52
C THR A 268 -32.61 -15.76 4.03
N ASP A 269 -31.76 -15.15 3.21
CA ASP A 269 -31.80 -15.26 1.75
C ASP A 269 -31.40 -16.67 1.31
N ILE A 270 -30.44 -17.30 2.00
CA ILE A 270 -30.04 -18.69 1.76
C ILE A 270 -31.20 -19.63 2.06
N LEU A 271 -31.98 -19.38 3.11
CA LEU A 271 -33.12 -20.23 3.46
C LEU A 271 -34.22 -20.15 2.40
N GLN A 272 -34.53 -18.95 1.90
CA GLN A 272 -35.49 -18.75 0.81
C GLN A 272 -35.04 -19.45 -0.47
N LYS A 273 -33.79 -19.20 -0.91
CA LYS A 273 -33.22 -19.85 -2.11
C LYS A 273 -33.12 -21.36 -1.98
N LYS A 274 -32.89 -21.87 -0.77
CA LYS A 274 -32.91 -23.31 -0.50
C LYS A 274 -34.29 -23.91 -0.77
N GLN A 275 -35.36 -23.27 -0.28
CA GLN A 275 -36.73 -23.72 -0.53
C GLN A 275 -37.08 -23.67 -2.02
N GLU A 276 -36.69 -22.60 -2.72
CA GLU A 276 -36.88 -22.47 -4.17
C GLU A 276 -36.13 -23.57 -4.94
N ALA A 277 -34.88 -23.86 -4.55
CA ALA A 277 -34.09 -24.91 -5.16
C ALA A 277 -34.70 -26.30 -4.92
N GLU A 278 -35.15 -26.61 -3.70
CA GLU A 278 -35.82 -27.87 -3.37
C GLU A 278 -37.12 -28.06 -4.18
N ALA A 279 -37.93 -27.00 -4.32
CA ALA A 279 -39.13 -27.04 -5.15
C ALA A 279 -38.80 -27.26 -6.64
N ALA A 280 -37.76 -26.60 -7.17
CA ALA A 280 -37.30 -26.81 -8.53
C ALA A 280 -36.80 -28.25 -8.76
N VAL A 281 -36.04 -28.81 -7.80
CA VAL A 281 -35.57 -30.21 -7.85
C VAL A 281 -36.74 -31.18 -7.91
N GLN A 282 -37.79 -30.96 -7.11
CA GLN A 282 -38.99 -31.80 -7.12
C GLN A 282 -39.69 -31.79 -8.49
N LEU A 283 -39.86 -30.62 -9.10
CA LEU A 283 -40.47 -30.48 -10.43
C LEU A 283 -39.65 -31.14 -11.54
N MET A 284 -38.33 -31.21 -11.39
CA MET A 284 -37.43 -31.79 -12.39
C MET A 284 -37.37 -33.32 -12.35
N GLN A 285 -37.79 -33.98 -11.26
CA GLN A 285 -37.62 -35.43 -11.08
C GLN A 285 -38.23 -36.24 -12.22
N GLU A 286 -39.43 -35.87 -12.68
CA GLU A 286 -40.11 -36.59 -13.77
C GLU A 286 -39.37 -36.45 -15.10
N SER A 287 -38.85 -35.26 -15.39
CA SER A 287 -38.08 -35.00 -16.61
C SER A 287 -36.75 -35.73 -16.58
N VAL A 288 -36.08 -35.74 -15.43
CA VAL A 288 -34.79 -36.42 -15.23
C VAL A 288 -34.91 -37.93 -15.41
N ARG A 289 -35.98 -38.56 -14.90
CA ARG A 289 -36.22 -40.01 -15.12
C ARG A 289 -36.28 -40.35 -16.61
N ARG A 290 -37.02 -39.56 -17.40
CA ARG A 290 -37.10 -39.75 -18.86
C ARG A 290 -35.76 -39.56 -19.56
N ILE A 291 -34.96 -38.58 -19.12
CA ILE A 291 -33.61 -38.34 -19.67
C ILE A 291 -32.69 -39.51 -19.34
N ILE A 292 -32.73 -40.04 -18.11
CA ILE A 292 -31.90 -41.18 -17.70
C ILE A 292 -32.24 -42.40 -18.55
N GLU A 293 -33.51 -42.76 -18.71
CA GLU A 293 -33.93 -43.90 -19.54
C GLU A 293 -33.48 -43.74 -21.00
N ALA A 294 -33.61 -42.53 -21.56
CA ALA A 294 -33.17 -42.23 -22.92
C ALA A 294 -31.64 -42.32 -23.10
N GLU A 295 -30.87 -41.80 -22.15
CA GLU A 295 -29.40 -41.84 -22.16
C GLU A 295 -28.87 -43.26 -21.87
N GLU A 296 -29.53 -44.04 -21.02
CA GLU A 296 -29.18 -45.42 -20.70
C GLU A 296 -29.30 -46.32 -21.95
N SER A 297 -30.39 -46.17 -22.71
CA SER A 297 -30.58 -46.90 -23.98
C SER A 297 -29.50 -46.63 -25.02
N ARG A 298 -28.84 -45.46 -24.94
CA ARG A 298 -27.80 -44.99 -25.88
C ARG A 298 -26.39 -45.11 -25.31
N MET A 299 -26.23 -45.68 -24.11
CA MET A 299 -24.97 -45.68 -23.36
C MET A 299 -24.32 -44.28 -23.28
N GLY A 300 -25.15 -43.28 -23.06
CA GLY A 300 -24.81 -41.86 -23.07
C GLY A 300 -24.26 -41.34 -21.75
N LEU A 301 -24.53 -40.08 -21.42
CA LEU A 301 -23.98 -39.40 -20.24
C LEU A 301 -24.96 -39.48 -19.07
N ILE A 302 -24.56 -40.15 -17.98
CA ILE A 302 -25.36 -40.28 -16.76
C ILE A 302 -24.55 -39.72 -15.58
N ILE A 303 -25.09 -38.75 -14.86
CA ILE A 303 -24.48 -38.17 -13.67
C ILE A 303 -24.85 -39.04 -12.48
N VAL A 304 -23.83 -39.65 -11.85
CA VAL A 304 -24.01 -40.54 -10.71
C VAL A 304 -24.13 -39.72 -9.43
N ASN A 305 -23.12 -38.87 -9.16
CA ASN A 305 -23.07 -38.02 -7.98
C ASN A 305 -22.56 -36.63 -8.36
N ALA A 306 -23.18 -35.58 -7.84
CA ALA A 306 -22.71 -34.23 -8.05
C ALA A 306 -22.94 -33.38 -6.81
N TRP A 307 -21.89 -32.67 -6.41
CA TRP A 307 -21.81 -31.98 -5.13
C TRP A 307 -21.31 -30.56 -5.36
N TYR A 308 -22.01 -29.57 -4.83
CA TYR A 308 -21.62 -28.16 -4.94
C TYR A 308 -21.45 -27.52 -3.57
N GLY A 309 -20.32 -26.83 -3.36
CA GLY A 309 -20.05 -26.14 -2.11
C GLY A 309 -18.56 -26.07 -1.77
N LYS A 310 -18.26 -25.84 -0.49
CA LYS A 310 -16.88 -25.77 0.01
C LYS A 310 -16.43 -27.19 0.40
N PHE A 311 -15.50 -27.75 -0.36
CA PHE A 311 -14.86 -29.00 0.01
C PHE A 311 -13.71 -28.71 0.97
N VAL A 312 -13.75 -29.36 2.13
CA VAL A 312 -12.65 -29.30 3.10
C VAL A 312 -11.49 -30.08 2.51
N ASN A 313 -10.40 -29.39 2.21
CA ASN A 313 -9.15 -30.04 1.86
C ASN A 313 -8.61 -30.72 3.13
N ASP A 314 -8.14 -31.96 3.04
CA ASP A 314 -7.76 -32.85 4.16
C ASP A 314 -6.70 -32.27 5.14
N LYS A 315 -6.15 -31.08 4.83
CA LYS A 315 -5.18 -30.33 5.64
C LYS A 315 -5.80 -29.35 6.64
N SER A 316 -7.10 -29.03 6.57
CA SER A 316 -7.75 -28.13 7.55
C SER A 316 -8.44 -28.93 8.65
N LYS A 317 -7.91 -28.77 9.87
CA LYS A 317 -8.34 -29.43 11.11
C LYS A 317 -9.87 -29.41 11.32
N LYS A 318 -10.38 -30.57 11.72
CA LYS A 318 -11.57 -30.86 12.54
C LYS A 318 -12.50 -29.66 12.82
N SER A 319 -13.73 -29.76 12.27
CA SER A 319 -14.95 -29.01 12.65
C SER A 319 -15.42 -27.86 11.73
N GLU A 320 -15.08 -27.87 10.44
CA GLU A 320 -15.97 -27.23 9.45
C GLU A 320 -17.06 -28.23 9.05
N LYS A 321 -18.32 -27.92 9.35
CA LYS A 321 -19.47 -28.68 8.80
C LYS A 321 -19.32 -28.64 7.28
N VAL A 322 -19.31 -29.81 6.64
CA VAL A 322 -19.28 -29.93 5.17
C VAL A 322 -20.58 -29.28 4.64
N LYS A 323 -20.46 -28.06 4.14
CA LYS A 323 -21.57 -27.27 3.58
C LYS A 323 -21.62 -27.53 2.08
N VAL A 324 -22.19 -28.68 1.74
CA VAL A 324 -22.26 -29.17 0.37
C VAL A 324 -23.71 -29.51 0.07
N ILE A 325 -24.15 -29.15 -1.14
CA ILE A 325 -25.46 -29.47 -1.67
C ILE A 325 -25.35 -30.58 -2.70
N ASP A 326 -26.34 -31.46 -2.74
CA ASP A 326 -26.48 -32.44 -3.80
C ASP A 326 -27.16 -31.78 -5.01
N VAL A 327 -26.46 -31.78 -6.14
CA VAL A 327 -26.90 -31.17 -7.40
C VAL A 327 -26.96 -32.19 -8.55
N THR A 328 -27.08 -33.47 -8.21
CA THR A 328 -27.26 -34.58 -9.17
C THR A 328 -28.44 -34.34 -10.11
N VAL A 329 -29.63 -34.12 -9.54
CA VAL A 329 -30.88 -33.99 -10.30
C VAL A 329 -30.87 -32.75 -11.21
N PRO A 330 -30.54 -31.54 -10.72
CA PRO A 330 -30.45 -30.36 -11.59
C PRO A 330 -29.44 -30.51 -12.72
N LEU A 331 -28.27 -31.10 -12.46
CA LEU A 331 -27.26 -31.29 -13.51
C LEU A 331 -27.69 -32.33 -14.54
N GLN A 332 -28.34 -33.41 -14.13
CA GLN A 332 -28.84 -34.42 -15.06
C GLN A 332 -29.90 -33.83 -16.00
N CYS A 333 -30.73 -32.90 -15.51
CA CYS A 333 -31.72 -32.20 -16.32
C CYS A 333 -31.11 -31.32 -17.43
N LEU A 334 -29.86 -30.88 -17.25
CA LEU A 334 -29.14 -30.05 -18.21
C LEU A 334 -28.42 -30.86 -19.30
N VAL A 335 -28.39 -32.19 -19.20
CA VAL A 335 -27.78 -33.07 -20.20
C VAL A 335 -28.63 -33.11 -21.46
N LYS A 336 -28.00 -32.87 -22.61
CA LYS A 336 -28.62 -32.98 -23.94
C LYS A 336 -27.65 -33.67 -24.89
N ASP A 337 -28.13 -34.64 -25.66
CA ASP A 337 -27.36 -35.40 -26.64
C ASP A 337 -26.04 -35.97 -26.06
N SER A 338 -26.13 -36.61 -24.89
CA SER A 338 -24.99 -37.17 -24.15
C SER A 338 -23.84 -36.19 -23.85
N LYS A 339 -24.14 -34.89 -23.75
CA LYS A 339 -23.18 -33.84 -23.40
C LYS A 339 -23.77 -32.87 -22.37
N LEU A 340 -22.91 -32.33 -21.53
CA LEU A 340 -23.24 -31.24 -20.61
C LEU A 340 -22.23 -30.11 -20.79
N ILE A 341 -22.76 -28.89 -20.99
CA ILE A 341 -21.97 -27.67 -21.18
C ILE A 341 -22.48 -26.61 -20.19
N LEU A 342 -21.67 -26.31 -19.18
CA LEU A 342 -21.88 -25.18 -18.28
C LEU A 342 -21.06 -23.97 -18.76
N THR A 343 -21.70 -22.81 -18.82
CA THR A 343 -21.09 -21.53 -19.19
C THR A 343 -20.33 -20.90 -18.00
N GLU A 344 -19.62 -19.78 -18.23
CA GLU A 344 -18.84 -19.05 -17.21
C GLU A 344 -19.68 -18.33 -16.13
N ALA A 345 -21.01 -18.54 -16.14
CA ALA A 345 -21.88 -17.98 -15.11
C ALA A 345 -21.70 -18.72 -13.78
N SER A 346 -21.94 -18.02 -12.65
CA SER A 346 -21.94 -18.67 -11.33
C SER A 346 -22.96 -19.81 -11.31
N LYS A 347 -22.51 -21.00 -10.92
CA LYS A 347 -23.32 -22.22 -10.87
C LYS A 347 -24.42 -22.12 -9.82
N ALA A 348 -24.28 -21.22 -8.85
CA ALA A 348 -25.34 -20.88 -7.90
C ALA A 348 -26.59 -20.24 -8.53
N GLY A 349 -26.49 -19.70 -9.77
CA GLY A 349 -27.62 -19.12 -10.49
C GLY A 349 -28.43 -20.13 -11.31
N LEU A 350 -28.03 -21.40 -11.34
CA LEU A 350 -28.73 -22.44 -12.09
C LEU A 350 -30.01 -22.86 -11.34
N PRO A 351 -31.09 -23.22 -12.05
CA PRO A 351 -32.30 -23.73 -11.40
C PRO A 351 -31.99 -25.00 -10.58
N GLY A 352 -32.45 -25.06 -9.34
CA GLY A 352 -32.14 -26.15 -8.40
C GLY A 352 -30.78 -26.04 -7.71
N PHE A 353 -30.00 -24.99 -8.02
CA PHE A 353 -28.80 -24.64 -7.26
C PHE A 353 -29.10 -23.50 -6.29
N TYR A 354 -28.37 -23.49 -5.18
CA TYR A 354 -28.23 -22.33 -4.32
C TYR A 354 -26.81 -22.27 -3.76
N ASP A 355 -26.44 -21.16 -3.15
CA ASP A 355 -25.11 -20.98 -2.56
C ASP A 355 -25.10 -21.34 -1.06
N PRO A 356 -24.47 -22.46 -0.65
CA PRO A 356 -24.37 -22.83 0.76
C PRO A 356 -23.27 -22.07 1.53
N CYS A 357 -22.35 -21.39 0.83
CA CYS A 357 -21.13 -20.78 1.40
C CYS A 357 -20.85 -19.40 0.77
N VAL A 358 -21.75 -18.44 1.00
CA VAL A 358 -21.61 -17.07 0.49
C VAL A 358 -20.30 -16.44 0.99
N GLY A 359 -19.52 -15.88 0.06
CA GLY A 359 -18.23 -15.23 0.35
C GLY A 359 -17.03 -16.17 0.47
N GLU A 360 -17.23 -17.48 0.33
CA GLU A 360 -16.14 -18.47 0.31
C GLU A 360 -15.94 -19.06 -1.10
N GLU A 361 -14.77 -19.65 -1.34
CA GLU A 361 -14.48 -20.39 -2.57
C GLU A 361 -15.32 -21.69 -2.61
N LYS A 362 -16.02 -21.89 -3.72
CA LYS A 362 -16.92 -23.02 -3.96
C LYS A 362 -16.44 -23.78 -5.18
N ASN A 363 -16.53 -25.10 -5.10
CA ASN A 363 -16.26 -25.98 -6.21
C ASN A 363 -17.48 -26.85 -6.51
N LEU A 364 -17.54 -27.34 -7.74
CA LEU A 364 -18.47 -28.37 -8.18
C LEU A 364 -17.68 -29.65 -8.42
N LYS A 365 -18.03 -30.71 -7.69
CA LYS A 365 -17.54 -32.07 -7.92
C LYS A 365 -18.60 -32.84 -8.68
N VAL A 366 -18.25 -33.41 -9.83
CA VAL A 366 -19.17 -34.24 -10.62
C VAL A 366 -18.52 -35.60 -10.87
N LEU A 367 -19.27 -36.66 -10.57
CA LEU A 367 -18.97 -38.04 -10.87
C LEU A 367 -20.03 -38.54 -11.83
N TYR A 368 -19.61 -38.94 -13.03
CA TYR A 368 -20.51 -39.30 -14.13
C TYR A 368 -20.02 -40.55 -14.84
N GLN A 369 -20.94 -41.26 -15.46
CA GLN A 369 -20.69 -42.42 -16.29
C GLN A 369 -20.94 -42.05 -17.75
N PHE A 370 -20.03 -42.46 -18.63
CA PHE A 370 -20.19 -42.31 -20.07
C PHE A 370 -19.72 -43.59 -20.74
N ARG A 371 -20.58 -44.20 -21.58
CA ARG A 371 -20.32 -45.50 -22.23
C ARG A 371 -19.85 -46.60 -21.26
N GLY A 372 -20.49 -46.66 -20.09
CA GLY A 372 -20.16 -47.65 -19.05
C GLY A 372 -18.97 -47.30 -18.16
N VAL A 373 -18.17 -46.28 -18.48
CA VAL A 373 -16.95 -45.92 -17.73
C VAL A 373 -17.16 -44.72 -16.80
N LEU A 374 -16.69 -44.82 -15.55
CA LEU A 374 -16.78 -43.75 -14.55
C LEU A 374 -15.72 -42.66 -14.77
N HIS A 375 -16.14 -41.42 -14.57
CA HIS A 375 -15.34 -40.22 -14.71
C HIS A 375 -15.60 -39.27 -13.53
N GLN A 376 -14.57 -38.56 -13.06
CA GLN A 376 -14.66 -37.55 -12.02
C GLN A 376 -14.00 -36.24 -12.45
N VAL A 377 -14.66 -35.13 -12.13
CA VAL A 377 -14.14 -33.78 -12.38
C VAL A 377 -14.44 -32.85 -11.21
N MET A 378 -13.50 -31.96 -10.93
CA MET A 378 -13.66 -30.82 -10.02
C MET A 378 -13.58 -29.54 -10.87
N ALA A 379 -14.53 -28.63 -10.72
CA ALA A 379 -14.54 -27.34 -11.41
C ALA A 379 -14.82 -26.20 -10.44
N LEU A 380 -14.19 -25.04 -10.64
CA LEU A 380 -14.47 -23.82 -9.87
C LEU A 380 -15.87 -23.24 -10.21
N ASP A 381 -16.45 -22.40 -9.36
CA ASP A 381 -17.81 -21.85 -9.57
C ASP A 381 -18.00 -21.19 -10.94
N SER A 382 -17.08 -20.31 -11.36
CA SER A 382 -17.16 -19.56 -12.63
C SER A 382 -16.48 -20.26 -13.83
N GLU A 383 -15.94 -21.47 -13.64
CA GLU A 383 -15.21 -22.17 -14.70
C GLU A 383 -16.16 -22.94 -15.62
N THR A 384 -15.96 -22.80 -16.94
CA THR A 384 -16.72 -23.59 -17.93
C THR A 384 -16.47 -25.08 -17.75
N LEU A 385 -17.54 -25.86 -17.71
CA LEU A 385 -17.46 -27.31 -17.62
C LEU A 385 -18.07 -27.93 -18.87
N ARG A 386 -17.24 -28.66 -19.63
CA ARG A 386 -17.68 -29.46 -20.78
C ARG A 386 -17.37 -30.93 -20.48
N ILE A 387 -18.40 -31.76 -20.37
CA ILE A 387 -18.29 -33.22 -20.19
C ILE A 387 -19.14 -33.93 -21.25
N PRO A 388 -18.74 -35.12 -21.72
CA PRO A 388 -17.63 -35.96 -21.25
C PRO A 388 -16.24 -35.57 -21.81
N LYS A 389 -15.16 -35.81 -21.04
CA LYS A 389 -13.75 -35.72 -21.48
C LYS A 389 -12.97 -36.95 -21.04
N GLN A 390 -12.08 -37.45 -21.89
CA GLN A 390 -11.23 -38.61 -21.58
C GLN A 390 -10.30 -38.38 -20.39
N SER A 391 -9.85 -37.14 -20.17
CA SER A 391 -8.98 -36.76 -19.04
C SER A 391 -9.63 -36.93 -17.66
N HIS A 392 -10.94 -37.11 -17.61
CA HIS A 392 -11.68 -37.28 -16.34
C HIS A 392 -11.91 -38.74 -15.98
N ARG A 393 -11.44 -39.69 -16.79
CA ARG A 393 -11.66 -41.12 -16.55
C ARG A 393 -11.02 -41.54 -15.24
N ILE A 394 -11.79 -42.27 -14.43
CA ILE A 394 -11.28 -42.93 -13.23
C ILE A 394 -10.87 -44.33 -13.66
N ASP A 395 -9.59 -44.65 -13.55
CA ASP A 395 -9.14 -46.03 -13.72
C ASP A 395 -9.48 -46.79 -12.44
N THR A 396 -10.35 -47.78 -12.57
CA THR A 396 -10.81 -48.66 -11.47
C THR A 396 -9.84 -49.80 -11.17
N ASP A 397 -8.62 -49.77 -11.71
CA ASP A 397 -7.58 -50.76 -11.42
C ASP A 397 -6.70 -50.24 -10.27
N GLY A 398 -7.09 -50.64 -9.06
CA GLY A 398 -6.38 -50.36 -7.80
C GLY A 398 -7.10 -50.98 -6.60
#